data_AF-R1EUA8-F1
#
_entry.id   AF-R1EUA8-F1
#
_cell.length_a   1.000
_cell.length_b   1.000
_cell.length_c   1.000
_cell.angle_alpha   90.00
_cell.angle_beta   90.00
_cell.angle_gamma   90.00
#
_symmetry.space_group_name_H-M   'P 1'
#
loop_
_entity.id
_entity.type
_entity.pdbx_description
1 polymer ?
#
loop_
_entity_poly.entity_id
_entity_poly.type
_entity_poly.pdbx_seq_one_letter_code
_entity_poly.pdbx_strand_id
1 'polypeptide(L)'
;MVFFICETTNECIKKPKVEAHMRKHPNAWVFCCMDCGARFEGEAYKEHTSCMSEAQRYEGKFYVPKENKGEKKQQSWMESVLAALEAAPAASAGLKSYVDRLTQYDNLPRKKAKFVNFAKNSLNLKADREGIAEKLWALIEREEWGEPLASAGKKPVKWKKIVAKELTSAGGSMSLKALRKDCVAECIAQLTLALPRPKPLGSTEEQVLAHPSHGDRKRAELTEEFDREMPRFKRFLVDGGKVSFAPEGEAES
;
A
#
# COMPACT_ATOMS: atom_id res chain seq x y z
N MET A 1 7.69 6.60 -18.81
CA MET A 1 9.05 6.57 -19.39
C MET A 1 9.19 7.80 -20.26
N VAL A 2 10.20 8.63 -20.00
CA VAL A 2 10.30 9.99 -20.59
C VAL A 2 10.90 9.96 -22.00
N PHE A 3 10.41 10.86 -22.86
CA PHE A 3 10.88 11.10 -24.21
C PHE A 3 11.52 12.49 -24.33
N PHE A 4 12.59 12.56 -25.12
CA PHE A 4 13.34 13.77 -25.40
C PHE A 4 13.36 14.05 -26.90
N ILE A 5 13.45 15.32 -27.26
CA ILE A 5 13.67 15.79 -28.62
C ILE A 5 15.09 16.33 -28.68
N CYS A 6 15.92 15.82 -29.58
CA CYS A 6 17.25 16.37 -29.83
C CYS A 6 17.13 17.65 -30.64
N GLU A 7 17.75 18.75 -30.22
CA GLU A 7 17.65 20.02 -30.97
C GLU A 7 18.44 20.03 -32.28
N THR A 8 19.46 19.17 -32.39
CA THR A 8 20.30 19.09 -33.59
C THR A 8 19.64 18.27 -34.70
N THR A 9 19.02 17.15 -34.33
CA THR A 9 18.44 16.19 -35.29
C THR A 9 16.92 16.26 -35.36
N ASN A 10 16.27 16.90 -34.40
CA ASN A 10 14.82 16.94 -34.20
C ASN A 10 14.18 15.54 -34.08
N GLU A 11 14.96 14.52 -33.72
CA GLU A 11 14.46 13.17 -33.48
C GLU A 11 13.90 13.01 -32.06
N CYS A 12 12.79 12.28 -31.93
CA CYS A 12 12.20 11.89 -30.66
C CYS A 12 12.87 10.61 -30.12
N ILE A 13 13.57 10.73 -29.00
CA ILE A 13 14.44 9.71 -28.42
C ILE A 13 13.92 9.31 -27.03
N LYS A 14 13.83 8.01 -26.80
CA LYS A 14 13.54 7.43 -25.48
C LYS A 14 14.75 7.63 -24.54
N LYS A 15 14.55 7.97 -23.25
CA LYS A 15 15.64 8.19 -22.28
C LYS A 15 16.80 7.17 -22.34
N PRO A 16 16.57 5.83 -22.35
CA PRO A 16 17.66 4.84 -22.40
C PRO A 16 18.46 4.84 -23.71
N LYS A 17 17.93 5.46 -24.77
CA LYS A 17 18.56 5.56 -26.09
C LYS A 17 19.29 6.88 -26.31
N VAL A 18 19.21 7.83 -25.37
CA VAL A 18 19.85 9.15 -25.51
C VAL A 18 21.37 9.00 -25.63
N GLU A 19 22.00 8.17 -24.80
CA GLU A 19 23.44 7.90 -24.92
C GLU A 19 23.85 7.30 -26.27
N ALA A 20 23.03 6.38 -26.79
CA ALA A 20 23.28 5.79 -28.11
C ALA A 20 23.14 6.85 -29.23
N HIS A 21 22.18 7.78 -29.08
CA HIS A 21 22.01 8.89 -30.01
C HIS A 21 23.19 9.87 -29.96
N MET A 22 23.69 10.23 -28.77
CA MET A 22 24.87 11.10 -28.62
C MET A 22 26.12 10.48 -29.24
N ARG A 23 26.30 9.15 -29.12
CA ARG A 23 27.40 8.43 -29.78
C ARG A 23 27.30 8.47 -31.32
N LYS A 24 26.08 8.47 -31.86
CA LYS A 24 25.82 8.55 -33.31
C LYS A 24 25.90 9.98 -33.85
N HIS A 25 25.55 10.97 -33.04
CA HIS A 25 25.52 12.39 -33.39
C HIS A 25 26.35 13.19 -32.38
N PRO A 26 27.66 13.40 -32.63
CA PRO A 26 28.57 14.03 -31.68
C PRO A 26 28.19 15.47 -31.29
N ASN A 27 27.43 16.14 -32.13
CA ASN A 27 26.97 17.53 -31.91
C ASN A 27 25.64 17.60 -31.14
N ALA A 28 25.00 16.45 -30.86
CA ALA A 28 23.75 16.37 -30.12
C ALA A 28 24.02 16.50 -28.61
N TRP A 29 24.15 17.74 -28.14
CA TRP A 29 24.40 18.05 -26.72
C TRP A 29 23.15 18.53 -25.98
N VAL A 30 22.10 18.93 -26.69
CA VAL A 30 20.91 19.54 -26.10
C VAL A 30 19.66 18.72 -26.41
N PHE A 31 18.89 18.44 -25.36
CA PHE A 31 17.67 17.68 -25.39
C PHE A 31 16.53 18.42 -24.70
N CYS A 32 15.35 18.48 -25.33
CA CYS A 32 14.15 19.02 -24.73
C CYS A 32 13.20 17.88 -24.32
N CYS A 33 12.70 17.86 -23.09
CA CYS A 33 11.68 16.87 -22.73
C CYS A 33 10.36 17.19 -23.45
N MET A 34 9.78 16.18 -24.11
CA MET A 34 8.52 16.34 -24.84
C MET A 34 7.34 16.69 -23.91
N ASP A 35 7.37 16.21 -22.67
CA ASP A 35 6.24 16.31 -21.74
C ASP A 35 6.25 17.63 -20.96
N CYS A 36 7.41 18.09 -20.44
CA CYS A 36 7.51 19.35 -19.70
C CYS A 36 8.03 20.52 -20.54
N GLY A 37 8.72 20.28 -21.66
CA GLY A 37 9.37 21.32 -22.46
C GLY A 37 10.65 21.87 -21.83
N ALA A 38 11.16 21.26 -20.75
CA ALA A 38 12.43 21.67 -20.16
C ALA A 38 13.60 21.27 -21.05
N ARG A 39 14.58 22.17 -21.15
CA ARG A 39 15.83 22.00 -21.91
C ARG A 39 16.91 21.42 -20.99
N PHE A 40 17.60 20.39 -21.46
CA PHE A 40 18.65 19.67 -20.75
C PHE A 40 19.92 19.65 -21.61
N GLU A 41 21.05 20.00 -21.01
CA GLU A 41 22.34 20.04 -21.69
C GLU A 41 23.26 18.92 -21.18
N GLY A 42 24.00 18.30 -22.09
CA GLY A 42 24.93 17.22 -21.78
C GLY A 42 24.26 16.05 -21.09
N GLU A 43 24.66 15.77 -19.86
CA GLU A 43 24.15 14.66 -19.06
C GLU A 43 22.99 15.03 -18.12
N ALA A 44 22.54 16.30 -18.11
CA ALA A 44 21.48 16.76 -17.21
C ALA A 44 20.15 16.00 -17.40
N TYR A 45 19.91 15.42 -18.58
CA TYR A 45 18.72 14.60 -18.84
C TYR A 45 18.66 13.32 -17.97
N LYS A 46 19.80 12.87 -17.41
CA LYS A 46 19.86 11.69 -16.53
C LYS A 46 19.09 11.92 -15.23
N GLU A 47 19.12 13.13 -14.70
CA GLU A 47 18.41 13.52 -13.47
C GLU A 47 16.89 13.61 -13.67
N HIS A 48 16.44 13.80 -14.92
CA HIS A 48 15.02 13.86 -15.24
C HIS A 48 14.39 12.46 -15.27
N THR A 49 14.03 11.95 -14.09
CA THR A 49 13.46 10.61 -13.87
C THR A 49 11.94 10.58 -13.85
N SER A 50 11.31 11.69 -13.48
CA SER A 50 9.86 11.90 -13.49
C SER A 50 9.52 13.23 -14.18
N CYS A 51 8.41 13.26 -14.91
CA CYS A 51 7.91 14.45 -15.57
C CYS A 51 6.55 14.87 -14.99
N MET A 52 6.18 16.15 -15.19
CA MET A 52 4.88 16.68 -14.77
C MET A 52 3.73 15.88 -15.39
N SER A 53 2.64 15.74 -14.65
CA SER A 53 1.45 15.06 -15.18
C SER A 53 0.73 15.93 -16.21
N GLU A 54 -0.03 15.31 -17.10
CA GLU A 54 -0.88 16.02 -18.07
C GLU A 54 -1.82 17.01 -17.37
N ALA A 55 -2.42 16.58 -16.26
CA ALA A 55 -3.23 17.42 -15.38
C ALA A 55 -2.44 18.64 -14.87
N GLN A 56 -1.20 18.45 -14.40
CA GLN A 56 -0.35 19.55 -13.92
C GLN A 56 0.01 20.54 -15.06
N ARG A 57 0.15 20.05 -16.30
CA ARG A 57 0.47 20.89 -17.46
C ARG A 57 -0.73 21.71 -17.94
N TYR A 58 -1.92 21.12 -18.01
CA TYR A 58 -3.09 21.73 -18.65
C TYR A 58 -4.12 22.32 -17.67
N GLU A 59 -4.23 21.80 -16.43
CA GLU A 59 -5.22 22.28 -15.46
C GLU A 59 -4.77 23.59 -14.76
N GLY A 60 -3.50 23.98 -14.90
CA GLY A 60 -2.98 25.28 -14.47
C GLY A 60 -3.35 25.62 -13.02
N LYS A 61 -4.09 26.72 -12.82
CA LYS A 61 -4.54 27.16 -11.48
C LYS A 61 -5.59 26.24 -10.83
N PHE A 62 -6.24 25.37 -11.59
CA PHE A 62 -7.22 24.41 -11.08
C PHE A 62 -6.60 23.06 -10.72
N TYR A 63 -5.31 22.87 -10.99
CA TYR A 63 -4.62 21.65 -10.61
C TYR A 63 -4.55 21.52 -9.08
N VAL A 64 -5.24 20.52 -8.55
CA VAL A 64 -5.11 20.10 -7.16
C VAL A 64 -4.16 18.90 -7.12
N PRO A 65 -2.96 19.02 -6.52
CA PRO A 65 -2.06 17.90 -6.36
C PRO A 65 -2.75 16.78 -5.59
N LYS A 66 -3.08 15.68 -6.27
CA LYS A 66 -3.59 14.48 -5.60
C LYS A 66 -2.39 13.74 -5.02
N GLU A 67 -2.32 13.72 -3.69
CA GLU A 67 -1.29 12.95 -3.00
C GLU A 67 -1.44 11.46 -3.33
N ASN A 68 -0.40 10.88 -3.92
CA ASN A 68 -0.37 9.45 -4.22
C ASN A 68 -0.30 8.67 -2.90
N LYS A 69 -1.46 8.24 -2.38
CA LYS A 69 -1.57 7.45 -1.15
C LYS A 69 -0.64 6.23 -1.13
N GLY A 70 -0.34 5.65 -2.29
CA GLY A 70 0.59 4.53 -2.44
C GLY A 70 2.06 4.89 -2.21
N GLU A 71 2.46 6.08 -2.68
CA GLU A 71 3.81 6.61 -2.58
C GLU A 71 4.12 7.07 -1.14
N LYS A 72 3.19 7.79 -0.50
CA LYS A 72 3.35 8.16 0.93
C LYS A 72 3.51 6.92 1.82
N LYS A 73 2.69 5.89 1.58
CA LYS A 73 2.80 4.60 2.29
C LYS A 73 4.12 3.88 2.00
N GLN A 74 4.72 4.11 0.85
CA GLN A 74 6.03 3.53 0.51
C GLN A 74 7.15 4.32 1.17
N GLN A 75 7.10 5.65 1.16
CA GLN A 75 8.09 6.51 1.83
C GLN A 75 8.12 6.26 3.34
N SER A 76 6.95 6.24 3.99
CA SER A 76 6.86 5.91 5.42
C SER A 76 7.38 4.49 5.72
N TRP A 77 7.14 3.52 4.82
CA TRP A 77 7.72 2.19 4.96
C TRP A 77 9.25 2.20 4.86
N MET A 78 9.80 2.91 3.87
CA MET A 78 11.24 3.02 3.69
C MET A 78 11.90 3.69 4.90
N GLU A 79 11.28 4.73 5.46
CA GLU A 79 11.76 5.41 6.67
C GLU A 79 11.81 4.47 7.88
N SER A 80 10.77 3.67 8.11
CA SER A 80 10.79 2.62 9.15
C SER A 80 11.87 1.57 8.87
N VAL A 81 12.00 1.08 7.64
CA VAL A 81 13.03 0.09 7.32
C VAL A 81 14.43 0.63 7.60
N LEU A 82 14.72 1.87 7.23
CA LEU A 82 16.01 2.50 7.49
C LEU A 82 16.26 2.67 9.00
N ALA A 83 15.25 3.11 9.75
CA ALA A 83 15.32 3.22 11.21
C ALA A 83 15.58 1.86 11.88
N ALA A 84 14.85 0.81 11.48
CA ALA A 84 15.04 -0.55 11.98
C ALA A 84 16.45 -1.11 11.69
N LEU A 85 17.01 -0.78 10.52
CA LEU A 85 18.35 -1.20 10.11
C LEU A 85 19.46 -0.44 10.87
N GLU A 86 19.27 0.85 11.14
CA GLU A 86 20.19 1.68 11.93
C GLU A 86 20.15 1.31 13.42
N ALA A 87 18.95 1.05 13.95
CA ALA A 87 18.71 0.63 15.33
C ALA A 87 19.09 -0.83 15.62
N ALA A 88 19.70 -1.54 14.67
CA ALA A 88 20.23 -2.89 14.84
C ALA A 88 21.79 -2.89 14.80
N PRO A 89 22.50 -2.32 15.81
CA PRO A 89 23.94 -2.07 15.71
C PRO A 89 24.81 -3.33 15.86
N ALA A 90 24.20 -4.51 16.04
CA ALA A 90 24.91 -5.72 16.47
C ALA A 90 24.43 -7.02 15.81
N ALA A 91 23.70 -6.97 14.70
CA ALA A 91 23.40 -8.19 13.94
C ALA A 91 24.66 -8.59 13.17
N SER A 92 25.40 -9.57 13.71
CA SER A 92 26.59 -10.29 13.19
C SER A 92 27.41 -9.60 12.09
N ALA A 93 28.73 -9.51 12.23
CA ALA A 93 29.63 -8.86 11.25
C ALA A 93 29.37 -9.25 9.77
N GLY A 94 28.82 -10.43 9.49
CA GLY A 94 28.40 -10.86 8.15
C GLY A 94 27.16 -10.15 7.58
N LEU A 95 26.21 -9.69 8.40
CA LEU A 95 24.95 -9.09 7.94
C LEU A 95 25.08 -7.62 7.55
N LYS A 96 26.05 -6.90 8.13
CA LYS A 96 26.27 -5.47 7.91
C LYS A 96 26.47 -5.11 6.42
N SER A 97 27.18 -5.96 5.67
CA SER A 97 27.38 -5.80 4.22
C SER A 97 26.09 -5.91 3.39
N TYR A 98 25.08 -6.61 3.90
CA TYR A 98 23.77 -6.72 3.24
C TYR A 98 22.85 -5.57 3.65
N VAL A 99 22.97 -5.09 4.89
CA VAL A 99 22.27 -3.89 5.37
C VAL A 99 22.69 -2.67 4.56
N ASP A 100 23.99 -2.44 4.37
CA ASP A 100 24.51 -1.31 3.57
C ASP A 100 24.06 -1.36 2.09
N ARG A 101 23.87 -2.57 1.54
CA ARG A 101 23.29 -2.72 0.21
C ARG A 101 21.79 -2.49 0.18
N LEU A 102 21.07 -2.82 1.25
CA LEU A 102 19.63 -2.56 1.36
C LEU A 102 19.33 -1.06 1.40
N THR A 103 20.17 -0.25 2.06
CA THR A 103 20.00 1.21 2.15
C THR A 103 20.20 1.92 0.81
N GLN A 104 20.82 1.29 -0.19
CA GLN A 104 20.98 1.84 -1.55
C GLN A 104 19.70 1.76 -2.38
N TYR A 105 18.71 0.95 -1.97
CA TYR A 105 17.46 0.82 -2.70
C TYR A 105 16.43 1.83 -2.18
N ASP A 106 15.80 2.55 -3.10
CA ASP A 106 14.73 3.52 -2.88
C ASP A 106 13.36 2.87 -2.64
N ASN A 107 13.20 1.60 -3.02
CA ASN A 107 11.95 0.87 -2.92
C ASN A 107 12.14 -0.60 -2.51
N LEU A 108 11.81 -0.91 -1.26
CA LEU A 108 11.84 -2.26 -0.72
C LEU A 108 10.44 -2.89 -0.63
N PRO A 109 10.29 -4.19 -0.92
CA PRO A 109 8.99 -4.85 -0.81
C PRO A 109 8.47 -4.95 0.63
N ARG A 110 7.21 -4.56 0.81
CA ARG A 110 6.48 -4.59 2.11
C ARG A 110 6.03 -5.97 2.60
N LYS A 111 6.13 -7.00 1.75
CA LYS A 111 5.63 -8.35 2.07
C LYS A 111 6.80 -9.31 2.15
N LYS A 112 6.89 -10.09 3.22
CA LYS A 112 7.94 -11.09 3.47
C LYS A 112 8.31 -11.91 2.23
N ALA A 113 7.34 -12.60 1.63
CA ALA A 113 7.61 -13.45 0.46
C ALA A 113 8.18 -12.66 -0.74
N LYS A 114 7.75 -11.40 -0.93
CA LYS A 114 8.26 -10.54 -1.99
C LYS A 114 9.65 -10.00 -1.64
N PHE A 115 9.89 -9.68 -0.37
CA PHE A 115 11.19 -9.26 0.14
C PHE A 115 12.23 -10.38 0.03
N VAL A 116 11.91 -11.61 0.41
CA VAL A 116 12.83 -12.74 0.29
C VAL A 116 13.21 -12.98 -1.18
N ASN A 117 12.25 -12.89 -2.11
CA ASN A 117 12.55 -12.99 -3.54
C ASN A 117 13.40 -11.83 -4.05
N PHE A 118 13.12 -10.61 -3.59
CA PHE A 118 13.95 -9.44 -3.87
C PHE A 118 15.37 -9.64 -3.34
N ALA A 119 15.55 -10.03 -2.08
CA ALA A 119 16.86 -10.26 -1.47
C ALA A 119 17.64 -11.35 -2.20
N LYS A 120 16.99 -12.45 -2.61
CA LYS A 120 17.62 -13.52 -3.40
C LYS A 120 18.14 -13.03 -4.75
N ASN A 121 17.44 -12.12 -5.40
CA ASN A 121 17.85 -11.57 -6.69
C ASN A 121 18.82 -10.39 -6.52
N SER A 122 18.35 -9.31 -5.90
CA SER A 122 19.04 -8.03 -5.74
C SER A 122 20.30 -8.12 -4.88
N LEU A 123 20.30 -8.92 -3.81
CA LEU A 123 21.49 -9.11 -2.94
C LEU A 123 22.32 -10.34 -3.36
N ASN A 124 21.97 -10.98 -4.47
CA ASN A 124 22.59 -12.20 -5.00
C ASN A 124 22.63 -13.37 -3.99
N LEU A 125 21.59 -13.50 -3.16
CA LEU A 125 21.45 -14.55 -2.14
C LEU A 125 20.84 -15.85 -2.70
N LYS A 126 21.20 -16.26 -3.92
CA LYS A 126 20.57 -17.42 -4.59
C LYS A 126 20.78 -18.75 -3.88
N ALA A 127 21.94 -18.93 -3.24
CA ALA A 127 22.31 -20.15 -2.54
C ALA A 127 22.13 -20.05 -1.02
N ASP A 128 21.35 -19.08 -0.51
CA ASP A 128 21.22 -18.69 0.90
C ASP A 128 21.13 -19.88 1.90
N ARG A 129 22.30 -20.43 2.28
CA ARG A 129 22.41 -21.56 3.21
C ARG A 129 22.24 -21.12 4.66
N GLU A 130 22.46 -19.84 4.92
CA GLU A 130 22.47 -19.26 6.26
C GLU A 130 21.17 -18.53 6.61
N GLY A 131 20.20 -18.48 5.69
CA GLY A 131 18.92 -17.80 5.88
C GLY A 131 19.08 -16.29 6.06
N ILE A 132 20.02 -15.68 5.35
CA ILE A 132 20.36 -14.26 5.41
C ILE A 132 19.13 -13.40 5.06
N ALA A 133 18.35 -13.78 4.04
CA ALA A 133 17.17 -13.02 3.64
C ALA A 133 16.09 -13.00 4.74
N GLU A 134 15.93 -14.10 5.46
CA GLU A 134 15.01 -14.23 6.59
C GLU A 134 15.49 -13.45 7.81
N LYS A 135 16.81 -13.47 8.08
CA LYS A 135 17.43 -12.67 9.15
C LYS A 135 17.28 -11.16 8.89
N LEU A 136 17.47 -10.72 7.65
CA LEU A 136 17.24 -9.33 7.25
C LEU A 136 15.78 -8.92 7.42
N TRP A 137 14.85 -9.78 7.00
CA TRP A 137 13.43 -9.53 7.22
C TRP A 137 13.08 -9.46 8.70
N ALA A 138 13.65 -10.34 9.53
CA ALA A 138 13.43 -10.35 10.98
C ALA A 138 13.92 -9.07 11.66
N LEU A 139 14.95 -8.39 11.13
CA LEU A 139 15.36 -7.07 11.63
C LEU A 139 14.30 -6.00 11.32
N ILE A 140 13.72 -6.06 10.13
CA ILE A 140 12.69 -5.12 9.67
C ILE A 140 11.36 -5.36 10.40
N GLU A 141 10.99 -6.62 10.65
CA GLU A 141 9.74 -7.02 11.30
C GLU A 141 9.67 -6.60 12.78
N ARG A 142 10.82 -6.32 13.42
CA ARG A 142 10.88 -5.82 14.81
C ARG A 142 10.31 -4.41 14.96
N GLU A 143 10.30 -3.62 13.89
CA GLU A 143 9.46 -2.44 13.81
C GLU A 143 8.16 -2.83 13.13
N GLU A 144 7.09 -2.90 13.92
CA GLU A 144 5.76 -3.18 13.40
C GLU A 144 5.40 -2.14 12.33
N TRP A 145 5.58 -2.49 11.05
CA TRP A 145 4.90 -1.81 9.97
C TRP A 145 3.42 -2.17 10.08
N GLY A 146 2.74 -1.42 10.93
CA GLY A 146 1.31 -1.28 10.86
C GLY A 146 0.96 -0.72 9.49
N GLU A 147 0.15 -1.47 8.72
CA GLU A 147 -0.94 -0.82 8.01
C GLU A 147 -1.54 0.23 8.96
N PRO A 148 -1.86 1.46 8.50
CA PRO A 148 -2.20 2.57 9.39
C PRO A 148 -3.07 2.06 10.54
N LEU A 149 -2.43 1.95 11.70
CA LEU A 149 -3.05 1.54 12.94
C LEU A 149 -4.05 2.65 13.22
N ALA A 150 -5.28 2.42 12.78
CA ALA A 150 -6.44 3.05 13.36
C ALA A 150 -6.45 2.63 14.84
N SER A 151 -5.70 3.36 15.66
CA SER A 151 -5.57 3.20 17.10
C SER A 151 -5.08 1.84 17.59
N ALA A 152 -4.56 1.80 18.81
CA ALA A 152 -4.36 0.58 19.59
C ALA A 152 -5.71 -0.09 19.98
N GLY A 153 -6.59 -0.32 19.01
CA GLY A 153 -7.96 -0.75 19.23
C GLY A 153 -8.58 -1.36 17.97
N LYS A 154 -8.77 -2.69 18.02
CA LYS A 154 -9.78 -3.48 17.26
C LYS A 154 -9.72 -3.34 15.71
N LYS A 155 -9.37 -4.42 14.99
CA LYS A 155 -9.35 -4.50 13.50
C LYS A 155 -10.60 -3.86 12.85
N PRO A 156 -10.48 -3.06 11.77
CA PRO A 156 -11.62 -2.35 11.17
C PRO A 156 -12.66 -3.30 10.57
N VAL A 157 -13.95 -3.01 10.79
CA VAL A 157 -15.05 -3.82 10.26
C VAL A 157 -15.21 -3.58 8.76
N LYS A 158 -15.39 -4.65 7.99
CA LYS A 158 -15.57 -4.58 6.53
C LYS A 158 -17.03 -4.29 6.14
N TRP A 159 -17.58 -3.16 6.61
CA TRP A 159 -19.00 -2.79 6.45
C TRP A 159 -19.53 -2.87 5.02
N LYS A 160 -18.78 -2.39 4.02
CA LYS A 160 -19.17 -2.45 2.60
C LYS A 160 -19.48 -3.88 2.12
N LYS A 161 -18.74 -4.88 2.61
CA LYS A 161 -18.96 -6.28 2.24
C LYS A 161 -20.17 -6.87 2.95
N ILE A 162 -20.32 -6.54 4.23
CA ILE A 162 -21.43 -7.03 5.07
C ILE A 162 -22.75 -6.49 4.56
N VAL A 163 -22.83 -5.18 4.31
CA VAL A 163 -24.02 -4.53 3.72
C VAL A 163 -24.37 -5.13 2.37
N ALA A 164 -23.37 -5.36 1.49
CA ALA A 164 -23.62 -5.97 0.19
C ALA A 164 -24.16 -7.40 0.33
N LYS A 165 -23.61 -8.21 1.24
CA LYS A 165 -24.08 -9.57 1.52
C LYS A 165 -25.53 -9.56 1.99
N GLU A 166 -25.86 -8.74 2.98
CA GLU A 166 -27.22 -8.67 3.54
C GLU A 166 -28.24 -8.16 2.52
N LEU A 167 -27.90 -7.14 1.72
CA LEU A 167 -28.77 -6.66 0.65
C LEU A 167 -28.99 -7.70 -0.44
N THR A 168 -27.97 -8.47 -0.81
CA THR A 168 -28.13 -9.59 -1.75
C THR A 168 -29.02 -10.68 -1.18
N SER A 169 -28.86 -11.04 0.10
CA SER A 169 -29.71 -12.02 0.78
C SER A 169 -31.17 -11.56 0.92
N ALA A 170 -31.41 -10.25 1.05
CA ALA A 170 -32.74 -9.66 1.15
C ALA A 170 -33.43 -9.35 -0.19
N GLY A 171 -32.84 -9.74 -1.33
CA GLY A 171 -33.43 -9.51 -2.66
C GLY A 171 -33.21 -8.11 -3.23
N GLY A 172 -32.14 -7.41 -2.80
CA GLY A 172 -31.66 -6.17 -3.40
C GLY A 172 -32.13 -4.88 -2.73
N SER A 173 -33.10 -4.95 -1.79
CA SER A 173 -33.50 -3.80 -0.98
C SER A 173 -34.05 -4.23 0.38
N MET A 174 -33.73 -3.48 1.44
CA MET A 174 -34.32 -3.66 2.76
C MET A 174 -34.36 -2.36 3.56
N SER A 175 -35.08 -2.32 4.68
CA SER A 175 -35.10 -1.12 5.53
C SER A 175 -33.74 -0.84 6.19
N LEU A 176 -33.35 0.42 6.33
CA LEU A 176 -32.10 0.82 7.00
C LEU A 176 -32.03 0.32 8.45
N LYS A 177 -33.18 0.30 9.15
CA LYS A 177 -33.29 -0.24 10.51
C LYS A 177 -33.00 -1.74 10.57
N ALA A 178 -33.53 -2.52 9.62
CA ALA A 178 -33.26 -3.95 9.53
C ALA A 178 -31.80 -4.18 9.13
N LEU A 179 -31.31 -3.49 8.09
CA LEU A 179 -29.92 -3.61 7.63
C LEU A 179 -28.91 -3.33 8.73
N ARG A 180 -29.09 -2.25 9.51
CA ARG A 180 -28.23 -1.90 10.65
C ARG A 180 -28.22 -3.03 11.69
N LYS A 181 -29.39 -3.56 12.04
CA LYS A 181 -29.53 -4.66 13.00
C LYS A 181 -28.80 -5.92 12.53
N ASP A 182 -28.99 -6.30 11.27
CA ASP A 182 -28.48 -7.54 10.70
C ASP A 182 -26.97 -7.45 10.46
N CYS A 183 -26.48 -6.32 9.93
CA CYS A 183 -25.04 -6.08 9.76
C CYS A 183 -24.28 -6.09 11.09
N VAL A 184 -24.83 -5.46 12.14
CA VAL A 184 -24.23 -5.47 13.48
C VAL A 184 -24.26 -6.87 14.09
N ALA A 185 -25.35 -7.63 13.91
CA ALA A 185 -25.45 -9.00 14.39
C ALA A 185 -24.43 -9.93 13.72
N GLU A 186 -24.27 -9.84 12.40
CA GLU A 186 -23.27 -10.57 11.62
C GLU A 186 -21.84 -10.20 12.07
N CYS A 187 -21.56 -8.93 12.36
CA CYS A 187 -20.26 -8.51 12.90
C CYS A 187 -19.97 -9.15 14.26
N ILE A 188 -20.96 -9.18 15.15
CA ILE A 188 -20.83 -9.82 16.46
C ILE A 188 -20.62 -11.33 16.29
N ALA A 189 -21.37 -11.99 15.39
CA ALA A 189 -21.22 -13.42 15.11
C ALA A 189 -19.84 -13.76 14.53
N GLN A 190 -19.29 -12.93 13.64
CA GLN A 190 -17.93 -13.10 13.11
C GLN A 190 -16.86 -12.93 14.20
N LEU A 191 -17.13 -12.11 15.22
CA LEU A 191 -16.24 -11.93 16.37
C LEU A 191 -16.32 -13.11 17.35
N THR A 192 -17.51 -13.71 17.56
CA THR A 192 -17.68 -14.84 18.49
C THR A 192 -17.17 -16.16 17.93
N LEU A 193 -17.24 -16.39 16.62
CA LEU A 193 -16.67 -17.57 15.94
C LEU A 193 -15.14 -17.59 15.92
N ALA A 194 -14.49 -16.47 16.21
CA ALA A 194 -13.03 -16.34 16.26
C ALA A 194 -12.42 -16.79 17.61
N LEU A 195 -13.23 -17.26 18.57
CA LEU A 195 -12.75 -17.83 19.82
C LEU A 195 -12.26 -19.28 19.60
N PRO A 196 -11.02 -19.64 20.01
CA PRO A 196 -10.56 -21.02 19.92
C PRO A 196 -11.41 -21.93 20.82
N ARG A 197 -11.87 -23.06 20.29
CA ARG A 197 -12.52 -24.11 21.09
C ARG A 197 -11.55 -24.59 22.18
N PRO A 198 -11.97 -24.76 23.45
CA PRO A 198 -11.12 -25.38 24.45
C PRO A 198 -10.83 -26.83 24.03
N LYS A 199 -9.55 -27.16 23.87
CA LYS A 199 -9.10 -28.54 23.67
C LYS A 199 -9.33 -29.34 24.98
N PRO A 200 -9.74 -30.61 24.93
CA PRO A 200 -9.91 -31.42 26.13
C PRO A 200 -8.56 -31.61 26.86
N LEU A 201 -8.66 -31.57 28.18
CA LEU A 201 -7.59 -31.56 29.19
C LEU A 201 -6.56 -32.68 28.99
N GLY A 202 -5.27 -32.33 28.94
CA GLY A 202 -4.16 -33.30 28.94
C GLY A 202 -2.77 -32.66 28.85
N SER A 203 -2.19 -32.37 30.02
CA SER A 203 -0.76 -32.20 30.35
C SER A 203 0.06 -30.98 29.85
N THR A 204 0.75 -30.41 30.85
CA THR A 204 1.83 -29.41 30.91
C THR A 204 1.51 -27.96 30.55
N GLU A 205 1.44 -27.15 31.61
CA GLU A 205 1.40 -25.69 31.63
C GLU A 205 2.57 -25.08 30.84
N GLU A 206 2.26 -24.58 29.65
CA GLU A 206 2.99 -23.48 29.06
C GLU A 206 1.99 -22.31 28.99
N GLN A 207 2.28 -21.22 29.70
CA GLN A 207 1.50 -19.99 29.66
C GLN A 207 1.51 -19.45 28.23
N VAL A 208 0.53 -19.87 27.43
CA VAL A 208 0.18 -19.20 26.18
C VAL A 208 -0.40 -17.85 26.59
N LEU A 209 0.47 -16.84 26.62
CA LEU A 209 0.07 -15.43 26.57
C LEU A 209 -1.01 -15.30 25.50
N ALA A 210 -2.24 -15.08 25.96
CA ALA A 210 -3.37 -14.86 25.09
C ALA A 210 -2.98 -13.77 24.09
N HIS A 211 -3.00 -14.12 22.80
CA HIS A 211 -2.99 -13.15 21.72
C HIS A 211 -3.96 -12.02 22.06
N PRO A 212 -3.63 -10.73 21.80
CA PRO A 212 -4.45 -9.60 22.18
C PRO A 212 -5.90 -9.86 21.80
N SER A 213 -6.69 -10.09 22.84
CA SER A 213 -8.10 -10.39 22.77
C SER A 213 -8.75 -9.42 21.78
N HIS A 214 -9.55 -9.95 20.85
CA HIS A 214 -10.53 -9.19 20.10
C HIS A 214 -11.56 -8.65 21.12
N GLY A 215 -11.15 -7.69 21.94
CA GLY A 215 -11.85 -7.24 23.13
C GLY A 215 -13.21 -6.66 22.76
N ASP A 216 -14.23 -7.25 23.36
CA ASP A 216 -15.60 -6.76 23.54
C ASP A 216 -15.94 -5.52 22.71
N ARG A 217 -16.23 -5.69 21.41
CA ARG A 217 -16.96 -4.65 20.68
C ARG A 217 -18.40 -4.67 21.19
N LYS A 218 -18.75 -3.69 22.02
CA LYS A 218 -20.13 -3.52 22.48
C LYS A 218 -21.01 -3.23 21.28
N ARG A 219 -22.22 -3.81 21.27
CA ARG A 219 -23.20 -3.62 20.20
C ARG A 219 -23.40 -2.15 19.84
N ALA A 220 -23.41 -1.26 20.84
CA ALA A 220 -23.53 0.19 20.65
C ALA A 220 -22.39 0.77 19.78
N GLU A 221 -21.13 0.42 20.05
CA GLU A 221 -19.96 0.91 19.31
C GLU A 221 -20.02 0.52 17.83
N LEU A 222 -20.38 -0.74 17.54
CA LEU A 222 -20.56 -1.23 16.17
C LEU A 222 -21.71 -0.54 15.45
N THR A 223 -22.74 -0.20 16.21
CA THR A 223 -23.93 0.46 15.68
C THR A 223 -23.61 1.91 15.30
N GLU A 224 -22.86 2.65 16.12
CA GLU A 224 -22.38 4.01 15.80
C GLU A 224 -21.34 3.99 14.66
N GLU A 225 -20.47 2.97 14.62
CA GLU A 225 -19.51 2.78 13.53
C GLU A 225 -20.23 2.56 12.19
N PHE A 226 -21.29 1.74 12.18
CA PHE A 226 -22.12 1.51 11.00
C PHE A 226 -22.74 2.80 10.49
N ASP A 227 -23.38 3.60 11.35
CA ASP A 227 -24.06 4.84 10.92
C ASP A 227 -23.08 5.89 10.39
N ARG A 228 -21.85 5.91 10.91
CA ARG A 228 -20.79 6.81 10.42
C ARG A 228 -20.26 6.40 9.05
N GLU A 229 -20.13 5.10 8.81
CA GLU A 229 -19.56 4.57 7.57
C GLU A 229 -20.59 4.44 6.44
N MET A 230 -21.86 4.18 6.77
CA MET A 230 -22.91 3.93 5.78
C MET A 230 -23.07 5.06 4.74
N PRO A 231 -23.08 6.36 5.10
CA PRO A 231 -23.21 7.46 4.14
C PRO A 231 -21.98 7.62 3.21
N ARG A 232 -20.83 7.02 3.55
CA ARG A 232 -19.61 7.10 2.73
C ARG A 232 -19.67 6.15 1.53
N PHE A 233 -20.55 5.16 1.57
CA PHE A 233 -20.64 4.15 0.52
C PHE A 233 -21.57 4.59 -0.60
N LYS A 234 -21.02 5.22 -1.63
CA LYS A 234 -21.73 5.57 -2.90
C LYS A 234 -22.42 4.37 -3.58
N ARG A 235 -22.06 3.13 -3.21
CA ARG A 235 -22.66 1.90 -3.74
C ARG A 235 -24.10 1.66 -3.25
N PHE A 236 -24.51 2.28 -2.15
CA PHE A 236 -25.80 2.06 -1.53
C PHE A 236 -26.61 3.36 -1.51
N LEU A 237 -27.83 3.32 -2.02
CA LEU A 237 -28.78 4.42 -1.97
C LEU A 237 -29.62 4.28 -0.70
N VAL A 238 -29.84 5.38 0.01
CA VAL A 238 -30.78 5.45 1.14
C VAL A 238 -31.95 6.35 0.75
N ASP A 239 -33.11 5.77 0.46
CA ASP A 239 -34.32 6.50 0.08
C ASP A 239 -35.48 6.16 1.04
N GLY A 240 -36.08 7.18 1.65
CA GLY A 240 -37.24 7.00 2.56
C GLY A 240 -37.04 6.01 3.71
N GLY A 241 -35.79 5.79 4.16
CA GLY A 241 -35.46 4.80 5.20
C GLY A 241 -35.30 3.36 4.70
N LYS A 242 -35.28 3.14 3.37
CA LYS A 242 -34.87 1.91 2.71
C LYS A 242 -33.48 2.06 2.10
N VAL A 243 -32.75 0.95 2.03
CA VAL A 243 -31.43 0.85 1.41
C VAL A 243 -31.53 -0.09 0.21
N SER A 244 -30.95 0.31 -0.91
CA SER A 244 -30.83 -0.49 -2.13
C SER A 244 -29.45 -0.30 -2.76
N PHE A 245 -29.10 -1.15 -3.73
CA PHE A 245 -27.94 -0.89 -4.58
C PHE A 245 -28.19 0.36 -5.44
N ALA A 246 -27.18 1.22 -5.56
CA ALA A 246 -27.22 2.32 -6.52
C ALA A 246 -27.26 1.75 -7.95
N PRO A 247 -28.05 2.33 -8.87
CA PRO A 247 -28.04 1.94 -10.29
C PRO A 247 -26.63 2.16 -10.88
N GLU A 248 -26.22 1.32 -11.84
CA GLU A 248 -24.84 1.23 -12.38
C GLU A 248 -24.35 2.46 -13.19
N GLY A 249 -24.82 3.67 -12.86
CA GLY A 249 -24.43 4.93 -13.52
C GLY A 249 -23.79 5.99 -12.62
N GLU A 250 -23.74 5.82 -11.30
CA GLU A 250 -23.20 6.84 -10.36
C GLU A 250 -22.04 6.33 -9.47
N ALA A 251 -21.57 5.10 -9.70
CA ALA A 251 -20.61 4.44 -8.81
C ALA A 251 -19.12 4.71 -9.12
N GLU A 252 -18.79 5.34 -10.26
CA GLU A 252 -17.41 5.70 -10.62
C GLU A 252 -17.32 7.17 -11.05
N SER A 253 -17.20 8.06 -10.06
CA SER A 253 -16.59 9.39 -10.16
C SER A 253 -16.01 9.79 -8.80
#